data_AF-A0A966W019-F1
#
_entry.id   AF-A0A966W019-F1
#
_cell.length_a   1.000
_cell.length_b   1.000
_cell.length_c   1.000
_cell.angle_alpha   90.00
_cell.angle_beta   90.00
_cell.angle_gamma   90.00
#
_symmetry.space_group_name_H-M   'P 1'
#
loop_
_entity.id
_entity.type
_entity.pdbx_description
1 polymer ?
#
loop_
_entity_poly.entity_id
_entity_poly.type
_entity_poly.pdbx_seq_one_letter_code
_entity_poly.pdbx_strand_id
1 'polypeptide(L)'
;MDLKGIVEDLLEHFGLRGIAFGKRVESTTLFLESAGITLGGKLPLGELGQLLPALAKKYDLRDAVFLAELRLDELFARRNATKSFKPLPQFPASRRDVAMLVPEATTHDAVLSAVKQAKPANLESLELFDVFRGKNVPAGQKSLAYAFTYRAADKTLTDADVNAAHTKAVDALKLKLSATVRE
;
A
#
# COMPACT_ATOMS: atom_id res chain seq x y z
N MET A 1 0.03 -10.78 13.87
CA MET A 1 1.14 -9.89 13.51
C MET A 1 1.81 -10.50 12.30
N ASP A 2 1.61 -9.88 11.15
CA ASP A 2 1.92 -10.45 9.83
C ASP A 2 3.36 -10.14 9.43
N LEU A 3 4.06 -11.09 8.79
CA LEU A 3 5.47 -10.93 8.37
C LEU A 3 5.70 -9.65 7.56
N LYS A 4 4.75 -9.30 6.69
CA LYS A 4 4.81 -8.07 5.89
C LYS A 4 4.91 -6.83 6.77
N GLY A 5 4.13 -6.74 7.85
CA GLY A 5 4.16 -5.60 8.76
C GLY A 5 5.50 -5.46 9.49
N ILE A 6 6.12 -6.58 9.88
CA ILE A 6 7.46 -6.59 10.50
C ILE A 6 8.51 -6.08 9.51
N VAL A 7 8.45 -6.53 8.25
CA VAL A 7 9.38 -6.09 7.21
C VAL A 7 9.16 -4.62 6.87
N GLU A 8 7.91 -4.14 6.82
CA GLU A 8 7.59 -2.73 6.59
C GLU A 8 8.18 -1.83 7.69
N ASP A 9 7.95 -2.20 8.96
CA ASP A 9 8.48 -1.48 10.11
C ASP A 9 10.03 -1.46 10.10
N LEU A 10 10.67 -2.60 9.81
CA LEU A 10 12.12 -2.68 9.70
C LEU A 10 12.65 -1.75 8.60
N LEU A 11 12.05 -1.76 7.41
CA LEU A 11 12.49 -0.90 6.31
C LEU A 11 12.27 0.59 6.60
N GLU A 12 11.22 0.93 7.35
CA GLU A 12 10.95 2.29 7.81
C GLU A 12 12.02 2.76 8.82
N HIS A 13 12.49 1.88 9.71
CA HIS A 13 13.60 2.17 10.63
C HIS A 13 14.94 2.44 9.92
N PHE A 14 15.15 1.88 8.73
CA PHE A 14 16.28 2.23 7.86
C PHE A 14 16.11 3.59 7.15
N GLY A 15 14.94 4.22 7.29
CA GLY A 15 14.61 5.51 6.67
C GLY A 15 14.28 5.39 5.18
N LEU A 16 13.97 4.20 4.69
CA LEU A 16 13.68 3.96 3.28
C LEU A 16 12.22 4.32 2.98
N ARG A 17 12.01 5.21 2.02
CA ARG A 17 10.68 5.60 1.53
C ARG A 17 10.46 5.07 0.11
N GLY A 18 9.21 4.75 -0.22
CA GLY A 18 8.86 4.25 -1.56
C GLY A 18 9.20 2.78 -1.77
N ILE A 19 9.05 1.98 -0.71
CA ILE A 19 9.05 0.52 -0.79
C ILE A 19 7.79 0.05 -1.51
N ALA A 20 7.95 -0.89 -2.43
CA ALA A 20 6.85 -1.57 -3.10
C ALA A 20 6.99 -3.09 -2.96
N PHE A 21 5.88 -3.76 -2.70
CA PHE A 21 5.77 -5.21 -2.62
C PHE A 21 5.01 -5.71 -3.86
N GLY A 22 5.70 -6.47 -4.72
CA GLY A 22 5.11 -7.05 -5.92
C GLY A 22 4.91 -8.55 -5.77
N LYS A 23 3.69 -9.06 -5.97
CA LYS A 23 3.45 -10.51 -6.00
C LYS A 23 4.32 -11.13 -7.11
N ARG A 24 5.09 -12.16 -6.76
CA ARG A 24 5.84 -12.94 -7.74
C ARG A 24 4.93 -14.02 -8.31
N VAL A 25 4.92 -14.12 -9.64
CA VAL A 25 4.13 -15.14 -10.35
C VAL A 25 4.98 -16.38 -10.62
N GLU A 26 6.31 -16.26 -10.55
CA GLU A 26 7.22 -17.38 -10.78
C GLU A 26 7.37 -18.25 -9.53
N SER A 27 7.12 -19.56 -9.71
CA SER A 27 7.32 -20.57 -8.69
C SER A 27 8.78 -20.58 -8.24
N THR A 28 9.01 -20.30 -6.97
CA THR A 28 10.33 -20.41 -6.36
C THR A 28 10.47 -21.77 -5.68
N THR A 29 11.67 -22.33 -5.61
CA THR A 29 11.95 -23.58 -4.88
C THR A 29 11.79 -23.47 -3.36
N LEU A 30 11.63 -22.24 -2.84
CA LEU A 30 11.51 -21.93 -1.41
C LEU A 30 10.08 -21.59 -1.01
N PHE A 31 9.34 -20.86 -1.85
CA PHE A 31 8.08 -20.24 -1.44
C PHE A 31 6.86 -20.82 -2.16
N LEU A 32 5.78 -21.00 -1.41
CA LEU A 32 4.44 -21.29 -1.94
C LEU A 32 3.82 -20.03 -2.56
N GLU A 33 3.81 -18.93 -1.80
CA GLU A 33 3.45 -17.59 -2.27
C GLU A 33 4.52 -16.61 -1.82
N SER A 34 4.97 -15.74 -2.73
CA SER A 34 6.04 -14.77 -2.46
C SER A 34 5.75 -13.38 -3.03
N ALA A 35 6.38 -12.39 -2.42
CA ALA A 35 6.42 -11.01 -2.88
C ALA A 35 7.86 -10.52 -2.91
N GLY A 36 8.25 -9.91 -4.03
CA GLY A 36 9.51 -9.18 -4.14
C GLY A 36 9.40 -7.80 -3.49
N ILE A 37 10.45 -7.38 -2.82
CA ILE A 37 10.58 -6.08 -2.17
C ILE A 37 11.47 -5.21 -3.05
N THR A 38 10.97 -4.05 -3.47
CA THR A 38 11.75 -3.12 -4.30
C THR A 38 11.71 -1.69 -3.76
N LEU A 39 12.82 -0.96 -3.94
CA LEU A 39 12.89 0.48 -3.71
C LEU A 39 12.65 1.22 -5.03
N GLY A 40 11.71 2.18 -5.03
CA GLY A 40 11.40 2.98 -6.21
C GLY A 40 10.92 2.17 -7.41
N GLY A 41 10.40 0.96 -7.19
CA GLY A 41 9.86 0.06 -8.20
C GLY A 41 10.88 -0.61 -9.13
N LYS A 42 12.18 -0.45 -8.88
CA LYS A 42 13.23 -1.00 -9.77
C LYS A 42 14.29 -1.81 -9.04
N LEU A 43 14.59 -1.43 -7.82
CA LEU A 43 15.79 -1.86 -7.13
C LEU A 43 15.46 -2.96 -6.11
N PRO A 44 15.89 -4.22 -6.32
CA PRO A 44 15.53 -5.31 -5.44
C PRO A 44 16.20 -5.18 -4.08
N LEU A 45 15.39 -5.11 -3.03
CA LEU A 45 15.84 -5.11 -1.64
C LEU A 45 15.74 -6.47 -0.98
N GLY A 46 14.95 -7.39 -1.55
CA GLY A 46 14.73 -8.71 -0.96
C GLY A 46 13.45 -9.37 -1.45
N GLU A 47 13.06 -10.42 -0.76
CA GLU A 47 11.81 -11.13 -0.97
C GLU A 47 11.25 -11.68 0.34
N LEU A 48 9.94 -11.89 0.38
CA LEU A 48 9.26 -12.51 1.52
C LEU A 48 8.15 -13.43 1.04
N GLY A 49 7.86 -14.49 1.80
CA GLY A 49 6.84 -15.44 1.41
C GLY A 49 6.61 -16.56 2.41
N GLN A 50 5.60 -17.38 2.13
CA GLN A 50 5.34 -18.59 2.89
C GLN A 50 6.21 -19.73 2.37
N LEU A 51 6.94 -20.40 3.26
CA LEU A 51 7.75 -21.56 2.94
C LEU A 51 6.90 -22.69 2.36
N LEU A 52 7.42 -23.41 1.36
CA LEU A 52 6.74 -24.58 0.82
C LEU A 52 6.44 -25.59 1.94
N PRO A 53 5.19 -26.12 2.05
CA PRO A 53 4.83 -27.08 3.09
C PRO A 53 5.70 -28.35 3.06
N ALA A 54 6.13 -28.78 1.87
CA ALA A 54 7.03 -29.92 1.72
C ALA A 54 8.41 -29.66 2.35
N LEU A 55 8.92 -28.42 2.24
CA LEU A 55 10.19 -28.03 2.82
C LEU A 55 10.05 -27.84 4.33
N ALA A 56 8.96 -27.23 4.79
CA ALA A 56 8.64 -27.12 6.23
C ALA A 56 8.60 -28.50 6.91
N LYS A 57 7.90 -29.48 6.31
CA LYS A 57 7.85 -30.86 6.80
C LYS A 57 9.22 -31.53 6.88
N LYS A 58 10.10 -31.28 5.90
CA LYS A 58 11.46 -31.84 5.89
C LYS A 58 12.29 -31.38 7.10
N TYR A 59 11.99 -30.20 7.65
CA TYR A 59 12.64 -29.63 8.82
C TYR A 59 11.84 -29.79 10.13
N ASP A 60 10.84 -30.69 10.15
CA ASP A 60 9.94 -30.93 11.29
C ASP A 60 9.21 -29.66 11.79
N LEU A 61 8.97 -28.71 10.89
CA LEU A 61 8.21 -27.49 11.17
C LEU A 61 6.72 -27.81 11.01
N ARG A 62 5.99 -27.80 12.12
CA ARG A 62 4.58 -28.22 12.20
C ARG A 62 3.60 -27.18 11.68
N ASP A 63 3.97 -25.91 11.76
CA ASP A 63 3.13 -24.77 11.39
C ASP A 63 3.55 -24.13 10.07
N ALA A 64 2.69 -23.26 9.53
CA ALA A 64 3.02 -22.44 8.37
C ALA A 64 4.17 -21.48 8.71
N VAL A 65 5.31 -21.65 8.04
CA VAL A 65 6.49 -20.81 8.24
C VAL A 65 6.55 -19.74 7.16
N PHE A 66 6.79 -18.51 7.59
CA PHE A 66 7.01 -17.37 6.70
C PHE A 66 8.45 -16.90 6.83
N LEU A 67 9.12 -16.65 5.71
CA LEU A 67 10.51 -16.17 5.67
C LEU A 67 10.60 -14.87 4.87
N ALA A 68 11.55 -14.02 5.25
CA ALA A 68 11.96 -12.85 4.50
C ALA A 68 13.48 -12.84 4.36
N GLU A 69 13.95 -12.57 3.14
CA GLU A 69 15.37 -12.39 2.81
C GLU A 69 15.58 -10.94 2.38
N LEU A 70 16.55 -10.26 2.98
CA LEU A 70 16.84 -8.85 2.75
C LEU A 70 18.31 -8.65 2.42
N ARG A 71 18.59 -7.81 1.43
CA ARG A 71 19.94 -7.43 1.03
C ARG A 71 20.48 -6.34 1.93
N LEU A 72 21.19 -6.71 2.99
CA LEU A 72 21.70 -5.77 3.98
C LEU A 72 22.63 -4.70 3.37
N ASP A 73 23.47 -5.04 2.39
CA ASP A 73 24.36 -4.08 1.73
C ASP A 73 23.58 -2.92 1.10
N GLU A 74 22.47 -3.25 0.42
CA GLU A 74 21.58 -2.29 -0.23
C GLU A 74 20.82 -1.42 0.77
N LEU A 75 20.50 -1.96 1.95
CA LEU A 75 19.85 -1.24 3.04
C LEU A 75 20.81 -0.26 3.72
N PHE A 76 22.04 -0.71 4.02
CA PHE A 76 23.06 0.14 4.66
C PHE A 76 23.52 1.26 3.73
N ALA A 77 23.72 0.97 2.44
CA ALA A 77 24.15 1.98 1.46
C ALA A 77 23.14 3.13 1.28
N ARG A 78 21.87 2.91 1.63
CA ARG A 78 20.78 3.89 1.44
C ARG A 78 20.11 4.31 2.72
N ARG A 79 20.69 3.93 3.86
CA ARG A 79 20.17 4.28 5.17
C ARG A 79 20.07 5.79 5.27
N ASN A 80 18.86 6.29 5.46
CA ASN A 80 18.63 7.70 5.70
C ASN A 80 18.20 7.89 7.15
N ALA A 81 19.18 8.04 8.04
CA ALA A 81 18.93 8.28 9.47
C ALA A 81 18.43 9.70 9.76
N THR A 82 18.26 10.55 8.75
CA THR A 82 17.86 11.95 8.92
C THR A 82 16.39 12.02 9.28
N LYS A 83 16.10 12.12 10.58
CA LYS A 83 14.75 12.45 11.07
C LYS A 83 14.42 13.88 10.65
N SER A 84 13.64 14.05 9.60
CA SER A 84 13.09 15.35 9.22
C SER A 84 12.04 15.76 10.24
N PHE A 85 12.27 16.85 10.97
CA PHE A 85 11.24 17.47 11.80
C PHE A 85 10.10 17.95 10.89
N LYS A 86 8.89 17.43 11.09
CA LYS A 86 7.67 18.03 10.57
C LYS A 86 7.03 18.82 11.72
N PRO A 87 6.77 20.12 11.54
CA PRO A 87 6.04 20.89 12.54
C PRO A 87 4.68 20.25 12.79
N LEU A 88 4.20 20.35 14.03
CA LEU A 88 2.89 19.85 14.40
C LEU A 88 1.83 20.49 13.51
N PRO A 89 0.81 19.73 13.05
CA PRO A 89 -0.25 20.29 12.24
C PRO A 89 -0.99 21.38 13.01
N GLN A 90 -1.02 22.60 12.49
CA GLN A 90 -1.68 23.74 13.12
C GLN A 90 -3.16 23.87 12.71
N PHE A 91 -3.55 23.22 11.60
CA PHE A 91 -4.88 23.31 11.00
C PHE A 91 -5.61 21.95 11.05
N PRO A 92 -6.94 21.95 11.18
CA PRO A 92 -7.72 20.73 11.24
C PRO A 92 -7.61 19.93 9.93
N ALA A 93 -7.72 18.60 10.05
CA ALA A 93 -7.85 17.72 8.89
C ALA A 93 -9.32 17.51 8.54
N SER A 94 -9.59 17.34 7.25
CA SER A 94 -10.89 16.93 6.72
C SER A 94 -10.78 15.52 6.16
N ARG A 95 -11.66 14.62 6.58
CA ARG A 95 -11.71 13.23 6.13
C ARG A 95 -12.85 13.02 5.14
N ARG A 96 -12.58 12.29 4.05
CA ARG A 96 -13.58 11.83 3.08
C ARG A 96 -13.38 10.35 2.79
N ASP A 97 -14.43 9.57 2.91
CA ASP A 97 -14.38 8.14 2.64
C ASP A 97 -15.01 7.84 1.26
N VAL A 98 -14.45 6.88 0.55
CA VAL A 98 -14.95 6.42 -0.76
C VAL A 98 -14.98 4.91 -0.78
N ALA A 99 -16.15 4.35 -1.09
CA ALA A 99 -16.29 2.95 -1.48
C ALA A 99 -16.28 2.86 -3.01
N MET A 100 -15.45 1.96 -3.55
CA MET A 100 -15.38 1.73 -4.99
C MET A 100 -15.35 0.25 -5.33
N LEU A 101 -16.11 -0.12 -6.36
CA LEU A 101 -16.01 -1.41 -7.01
C LEU A 101 -14.88 -1.37 -8.03
N VAL A 102 -13.96 -2.32 -7.93
CA VAL A 102 -12.82 -2.45 -8.83
C VAL A 102 -12.68 -3.89 -9.30
N PRO A 103 -12.04 -4.15 -10.45
CA PRO A 103 -11.68 -5.50 -10.86
C PRO A 103 -10.90 -6.24 -9.77
N GLU A 104 -11.13 -7.55 -9.63
CA GLU A 104 -10.53 -8.35 -8.55
C GLU A 104 -9.00 -8.33 -8.57
N ALA A 105 -8.40 -8.24 -9.76
CA ALA A 105 -6.96 -8.13 -9.97
C ALA A 105 -6.34 -6.81 -9.50
N THR A 106 -7.16 -5.78 -9.21
CA THR A 106 -6.66 -4.45 -8.83
C THR A 106 -5.91 -4.52 -7.50
N THR A 107 -4.64 -4.12 -7.49
CA THR A 107 -3.82 -4.12 -6.28
C THR A 107 -3.96 -2.81 -5.51
N HIS A 108 -3.71 -2.84 -4.20
CA HIS A 108 -3.63 -1.62 -3.40
C HIS A 108 -2.56 -0.66 -3.94
N ASP A 109 -1.43 -1.18 -4.40
CA ASP A 109 -0.36 -0.38 -5.00
C ASP A 109 -0.83 0.37 -6.27
N ALA A 110 -1.67 -0.26 -7.10
CA ALA A 110 -2.27 0.40 -8.26
C ALA A 110 -3.15 1.59 -7.86
N VAL A 111 -3.92 1.47 -6.77
CA VAL A 111 -4.72 2.55 -6.19
C VAL A 111 -3.82 3.69 -5.70
N LEU A 112 -2.82 3.38 -4.87
CA LEU A 112 -1.87 4.36 -4.37
C LEU A 112 -1.16 5.10 -5.51
N SER A 113 -0.72 4.36 -6.52
CA SER A 113 -0.05 4.91 -7.71
C SER A 113 -0.96 5.82 -8.53
N ALA A 114 -2.23 5.45 -8.72
CA ALA A 114 -3.20 6.28 -9.43
C ALA A 114 -3.43 7.62 -8.73
N VAL A 115 -3.63 7.60 -7.40
CA VAL A 115 -3.84 8.82 -6.60
C VAL A 115 -2.58 9.68 -6.54
N LYS A 116 -1.40 9.08 -6.35
CA LYS A 116 -0.11 9.80 -6.38
C LYS A 116 0.12 10.53 -7.70
N GLN A 117 -0.22 9.89 -8.83
CA GLN A 117 -0.09 10.50 -10.15
C GLN A 117 -1.10 11.62 -10.39
N ALA A 118 -2.30 11.53 -9.80
CA ALA A 118 -3.32 12.59 -9.89
C ALA A 118 -2.91 13.87 -9.15
N LYS A 119 -2.02 13.77 -8.15
CA LYS A 119 -1.57 14.87 -7.29
C LYS A 119 -2.75 15.74 -6.82
N PRO A 120 -3.71 15.18 -6.05
CA PRO A 120 -4.77 15.96 -5.44
C PRO A 120 -4.16 16.95 -4.44
N ALA A 121 -4.70 18.16 -4.41
CA ALA A 121 -4.21 19.20 -3.51
C ALA A 121 -4.45 18.81 -2.05
N ASN A 122 -3.50 19.12 -1.18
CA ASN A 122 -3.63 18.96 0.28
C ASN A 122 -3.93 17.53 0.77
N LEU A 123 -3.72 16.50 -0.05
CA LEU A 123 -3.87 15.11 0.40
C LEU A 123 -2.70 14.74 1.33
N GLU A 124 -3.00 14.48 2.59
CA GLU A 124 -2.05 14.10 3.63
C GLU A 124 -1.85 12.58 3.68
N SER A 125 -2.93 11.81 3.68
CA SER A 125 -2.89 10.34 3.73
C SER A 125 -4.07 9.69 3.00
N LEU A 126 -3.86 8.43 2.62
CA LEU A 126 -4.85 7.55 1.99
C LEU A 126 -4.76 6.17 2.65
N GLU A 127 -5.85 5.74 3.28
CA GLU A 127 -5.88 4.49 4.06
C GLU A 127 -6.95 3.55 3.53
N LEU A 128 -6.59 2.30 3.25
CA LEU A 128 -7.56 1.23 2.95
C LEU A 128 -8.07 0.69 4.29
N PHE A 129 -9.38 0.75 4.52
CA PHE A 129 -9.96 0.28 5.79
C PHE A 129 -10.97 -0.86 5.62
N ASP A 130 -11.52 -1.07 4.43
CA ASP A 130 -12.42 -2.21 4.19
C ASP A 130 -12.23 -2.83 2.79
N VAL A 131 -12.34 -4.16 2.73
CA VAL A 131 -12.27 -4.97 1.50
C VAL A 131 -13.41 -5.99 1.53
N PHE A 132 -14.44 -5.75 0.73
CA PHE A 132 -15.63 -6.58 0.70
C PHE A 132 -15.73 -7.41 -0.59
N ARG A 133 -15.98 -8.71 -0.42
CA ARG A 133 -16.23 -9.71 -1.47
C ARG A 133 -17.46 -10.51 -1.05
N GLY A 134 -18.65 -10.14 -1.55
CA GLY A 134 -19.90 -10.77 -1.12
C GLY A 134 -21.00 -10.65 -2.15
N LYS A 135 -22.21 -11.13 -1.80
CA LYS A 135 -23.36 -11.25 -2.74
C LYS A 135 -23.75 -9.94 -3.44
N ASN A 136 -23.45 -8.79 -2.84
CA ASN A 136 -23.74 -7.45 -3.40
C ASN A 136 -22.60 -6.88 -4.27
N VAL A 137 -21.60 -7.71 -4.61
CA VAL A 137 -20.48 -7.37 -5.49
C VAL A 137 -20.56 -8.23 -6.75
N PRO A 138 -20.54 -7.62 -7.95
CA PRO A 138 -20.52 -8.37 -9.21
C PRO A 138 -19.37 -9.36 -9.28
N ALA A 139 -19.57 -10.50 -9.95
CA ALA A 139 -18.53 -11.50 -10.16
C ALA A 139 -17.30 -10.87 -10.86
N GLY A 140 -16.10 -11.20 -10.37
CA GLY A 140 -14.84 -10.64 -10.86
C GLY A 140 -14.52 -9.22 -10.38
N GLN A 141 -15.31 -8.67 -9.46
CA GLN A 141 -15.05 -7.40 -8.80
C GLN A 141 -14.90 -7.57 -7.28
N LYS A 142 -14.32 -6.56 -6.64
CA LYS A 142 -14.27 -6.40 -5.19
C LYS A 142 -14.57 -4.96 -4.83
N SER A 143 -15.18 -4.75 -3.66
CA SER A 143 -15.38 -3.41 -3.11
C SER A 143 -14.20 -3.06 -2.21
N LEU A 144 -13.60 -1.89 -2.42
CA LEU A 144 -12.56 -1.33 -1.57
C LEU A 144 -13.05 -0.01 -0.98
N ALA A 145 -12.92 0.16 0.33
CA ALA A 145 -13.23 1.41 1.01
C ALA A 145 -11.95 2.11 1.48
N TYR A 146 -11.80 3.37 1.10
CA TYR A 146 -10.64 4.18 1.41
C TYR A 146 -11.02 5.45 2.15
N ALA A 147 -10.20 5.83 3.12
CA ALA A 147 -10.26 7.11 3.81
C ALA A 147 -9.19 8.05 3.27
N PHE A 148 -9.60 9.21 2.79
CA PHE A 148 -8.73 10.29 2.35
C PHE A 148 -8.68 11.36 3.43
N THR A 149 -7.48 11.72 3.86
CA THR A 149 -7.26 12.80 4.83
C THR A 149 -6.66 13.99 4.10
N TYR A 150 -7.36 15.12 4.14
CA TYR A 150 -6.91 16.38 3.55
C TYR A 150 -6.52 17.37 4.65
N ARG A 151 -5.36 18.01 4.48
CA ARG A 151 -4.89 19.07 5.37
C ARG A 151 -3.97 20.03 4.64
N ALA A 152 -4.19 21.33 4.82
CA ALA A 152 -3.25 22.36 4.41
C ALA A 152 -2.33 22.75 5.58
N ALA A 153 -1.10 23.15 5.26
CA ALA A 153 -0.11 23.53 6.27
C ALA A 153 -0.29 24.97 6.77
N ASP A 154 -1.00 25.79 6.00
CA ASP A 154 -1.05 27.25 6.10
C ASP A 154 -2.47 27.82 6.25
N LYS A 155 -3.51 26.99 6.08
CA LYS A 155 -4.91 27.41 6.20
C LYS A 155 -5.86 26.29 6.60
N THR A 156 -7.02 26.66 7.12
CA THR A 156 -8.17 25.76 7.24
C THR A 156 -8.75 25.51 5.84
N LEU A 157 -8.96 24.24 5.49
CA LEU A 157 -9.59 23.87 4.22
C LEU A 157 -11.09 24.13 4.28
N THR A 158 -11.63 24.70 3.21
CA THR A 158 -13.09 24.80 3.04
C THR A 158 -13.64 23.50 2.46
N ASP A 159 -14.95 23.26 2.63
CA ASP A 159 -15.61 22.08 2.04
C ASP A 159 -15.44 22.04 0.52
N ALA A 160 -15.45 23.21 -0.14
CA ALA A 160 -15.22 23.35 -1.58
C ALA A 160 -13.79 22.95 -2.00
N ASP A 161 -12.77 23.37 -1.24
CA ASP A 161 -11.37 22.98 -1.49
C ASP A 161 -11.20 21.46 -1.41
N VAL A 162 -11.79 20.85 -0.37
CA VAL A 162 -11.72 19.41 -0.12
C VAL A 162 -12.46 18.66 -1.23
N ASN A 163 -13.67 19.08 -1.58
CA ASN A 163 -14.47 18.42 -2.62
C ASN A 163 -13.76 18.50 -3.98
N ALA A 164 -13.17 19.64 -4.35
CA ALA A 164 -12.43 19.76 -5.60
C ALA A 164 -11.21 18.81 -5.66
N ALA A 165 -10.44 18.73 -4.57
CA ALA A 165 -9.31 17.81 -4.47
C ALA A 165 -9.76 16.34 -4.48
N HIS A 166 -10.89 16.06 -3.84
CA HIS A 166 -11.46 14.73 -3.73
C HIS A 166 -12.02 14.22 -5.04
N THR A 167 -12.81 15.02 -5.75
CA THR A 167 -13.32 14.72 -7.10
C THR A 167 -12.16 14.41 -8.04
N LYS A 168 -11.08 15.20 -8.02
CA LYS A 168 -9.89 14.94 -8.83
C LYS A 168 -9.24 13.57 -8.54
N ALA A 169 -9.15 13.19 -7.27
CA ALA A 169 -8.61 11.88 -6.88
C ALA A 169 -9.52 10.74 -7.34
N VAL A 170 -10.83 10.91 -7.17
CA VAL A 170 -11.86 9.96 -7.57
C VAL A 170 -11.90 9.77 -9.09
N ASP A 171 -11.86 10.83 -9.88
CA ASP A 171 -11.86 10.74 -11.34
C ASP A 171 -10.62 10.02 -11.87
N ALA A 172 -9.46 10.23 -11.24
CA ALA A 172 -8.25 9.49 -11.59
C ALA A 172 -8.38 7.98 -11.32
N LEU A 173 -9.07 7.59 -10.24
CA LEU A 173 -9.37 6.19 -9.93
C LEU A 173 -10.36 5.58 -10.93
N LYS A 174 -11.41 6.32 -11.28
CA LYS A 174 -12.37 5.91 -12.32
C LYS A 174 -11.67 5.67 -13.66
N LEU A 175 -10.81 6.60 -14.08
CA LEU A 175 -10.12 6.55 -15.36
C LEU A 175 -9.07 5.43 -15.44
N LYS A 176 -8.25 5.26 -14.39
CA LYS A 176 -7.11 4.33 -14.44
C LYS A 176 -7.42 2.91 -14.03
N LEU A 177 -8.39 2.72 -13.15
CA LEU A 177 -8.68 1.42 -12.54
C LEU A 177 -10.08 0.90 -12.88
N SER A 178 -10.78 1.59 -13.79
CA SER A 178 -12.19 1.31 -14.12
C SER A 178 -13.04 1.23 -12.85
N ALA A 179 -12.74 2.07 -11.86
CA ALA A 179 -13.38 2.05 -10.57
C ALA A 179 -14.78 2.65 -10.66
N THR A 180 -15.78 1.96 -10.09
CA THR A 180 -17.15 2.48 -9.96
C THR A 180 -17.37 2.90 -8.51
N VAL A 181 -17.45 4.21 -8.28
CA VAL A 181 -17.71 4.76 -6.94
C VAL A 181 -19.15 4.51 -6.53
N ARG A 182 -19.33 4.08 -5.29
CA ARG A 182 -20.64 3.98 -4.63
C ARG A 182 -20.68 5.07 -3.56
N GLU A 183 -21.51 6.08 -3.79
CA GLU A 183 -21.87 7.07 -2.77
C GLU A 183 -22.90 6.47 -1.79
#